data_AF-A0A4U6AGR1-F1
#
_entry.id   AF-A0A4U6AGR1-F1
#
_cell.length_a   1.000
_cell.length_b   1.000
_cell.length_c   1.000
_cell.angle_alpha   90.00
_cell.angle_beta   90.00
_cell.angle_gamma   90.00
#
_symmetry.space_group_name_H-M   'P 1'
#
loop_
_entity.id
_entity.type
_entity.pdbx_description
1 polymer ?
#
loop_
_entity_poly.entity_id
_entity_poly.type
_entity_poly.pdbx_seq_one_letter_code
_entity_poly.pdbx_strand_id
1 'polypeptide(L)'
;MPEHLKEVGYPGQIDIGGERSPVTYKLKARKEDDGAFHVAVSLTAPRDWLLKHGFRKEAMLVRQSGEEVPVHFEETLNVADNISVTLRANEAVCSSFEELRRKFPELSAA
;
A
#
# COMPACT_ATOMS: atom_id res chain seq x y z
N MET A 1 -11.97 -2.43 21.77
CA MET A 1 -12.49 -3.09 20.55
C MET A 1 -11.85 -2.34 19.39
N PRO A 2 -10.82 -2.87 18.72
CA PRO A 2 -10.19 -2.14 17.63
C PRO A 2 -11.20 -2.03 16.48
N GLU A 3 -11.74 -0.83 16.29
CA GLU A 3 -12.60 -0.52 15.16
C GLU A 3 -11.77 -0.67 13.89
N HIS A 4 -11.97 -1.78 13.17
CA HIS A 4 -11.42 -1.96 11.82
C HIS A 4 -12.12 -0.96 10.90
N LEU A 5 -11.47 0.18 10.69
CA LEU A 5 -12.08 1.36 10.06
C LEU A 5 -12.52 1.10 8.62
N LYS A 6 -11.72 0.41 7.81
CA LYS A 6 -12.04 -0.02 6.43
C LYS A 6 -10.80 -0.67 5.79
N GLU A 7 -11.03 -1.72 5.01
CA GLU A 7 -10.06 -2.26 4.04
C GLU A 7 -10.62 -1.96 2.65
N VAL A 8 -9.99 -1.06 1.89
CA VAL A 8 -10.46 -0.67 0.56
C VAL A 8 -9.35 -0.89 -0.45
N GLY A 9 -9.72 -1.56 -1.56
CA GLY A 9 -8.84 -1.75 -2.71
C GLY A 9 -9.00 -0.60 -3.69
N TYR A 10 -7.90 0.07 -4.00
CA TYR A 10 -7.82 1.18 -4.94
C TYR A 10 -6.94 0.80 -6.14
N PRO A 11 -7.29 1.26 -7.35
CA PRO A 11 -6.41 1.14 -8.50
C PRO A 11 -5.23 2.12 -8.38
N GLY A 12 -4.03 1.64 -8.65
CA GLY A 12 -2.81 2.43 -8.71
C GLY A 12 -1.91 1.97 -9.84
N GLN A 13 -0.70 2.52 -9.89
CA GLN A 13 0.35 2.10 -10.81
C GLN A 13 1.62 1.86 -10.03
N ILE A 14 2.36 0.82 -10.36
CA ILE A 14 3.69 0.59 -9.81
C ILE A 14 4.72 0.98 -10.86
N ASP A 15 5.65 1.84 -10.48
CA ASP A 15 6.79 2.27 -11.27
C ASP A 15 8.06 1.55 -10.78
N ILE A 16 8.73 0.87 -11.72
CA ILE A 16 10.00 0.17 -11.48
C ILE A 16 10.98 0.59 -12.57
N GLY A 17 11.95 1.43 -12.20
CA GLY A 17 12.96 1.89 -13.14
C GLY A 17 12.37 2.61 -14.36
N GLY A 18 11.22 3.27 -14.21
CA GLY A 18 10.53 3.98 -15.29
C GLY A 18 9.49 3.17 -16.06
N GLU A 19 9.27 1.89 -15.74
CA GLU A 19 8.15 1.13 -16.29
C GLU A 19 6.96 1.12 -15.32
N ARG A 20 5.79 1.51 -15.83
CA ARG A 20 4.56 1.63 -15.04
C ARG A 20 3.58 0.52 -15.38
N SER A 21 3.17 -0.22 -14.37
CA SER A 21 2.09 -1.22 -14.50
C SER A 21 0.88 -0.89 -13.63
N PRO A 22 -0.35 -1.04 -14.14
CA PRO A 22 -1.55 -0.90 -13.32
C PRO A 22 -1.60 -2.05 -12.30
N VAL A 23 -1.76 -1.68 -11.02
CA VAL A 23 -1.86 -2.62 -9.90
C VAL A 23 -2.98 -2.20 -8.97
N THR A 24 -3.46 -3.13 -8.16
CA THR A 24 -4.44 -2.81 -7.11
C THR A 24 -3.72 -2.77 -5.77
N TYR A 25 -3.80 -1.63 -5.08
CA TYR A 25 -3.33 -1.50 -3.70
C TYR A 25 -4.49 -1.50 -2.72
N LYS A 26 -4.23 -1.96 -1.51
CA LYS A 26 -5.16 -2.02 -0.39
C LYS A 26 -4.64 -1.09 0.68
N LEU A 27 -5.50 -0.22 1.17
CA LEU A 27 -5.23 0.61 2.33
C LEU A 27 -5.97 0.00 3.52
N LYS A 28 -5.24 -0.21 4.61
CA LYS A 28 -5.77 -0.72 5.87
C LYS A 28 -5.49 0.30 6.96
N ALA A 29 -6.54 1.02 7.37
CA ALA A 29 -6.47 1.92 8.51
C ALA A 29 -6.93 1.18 9.78
N ARG A 30 -6.11 1.22 10.82
CA ARG A 30 -6.44 0.74 12.16
C ARG A 30 -6.29 1.89 13.14
N LYS A 31 -7.29 2.10 13.98
CA LYS A 31 -7.19 3.03 15.11
C LYS A 31 -6.77 2.25 16.34
N GLU A 32 -5.67 2.66 16.97
CA GLU A 32 -5.27 2.15 18.27
C GLU A 32 -6.03 2.86 19.40
N ASP A 33 -6.12 2.21 20.55
CA ASP A 33 -6.79 2.73 21.75
C ASP A 33 -6.14 4.03 22.28
N ASP A 34 -4.88 4.31 21.93
CA ASP A 34 -4.16 5.57 22.23
C ASP A 34 -4.62 6.75 21.35
N GLY A 35 -5.45 6.49 20.33
CA GLY A 35 -5.92 7.50 19.37
C GLY A 35 -5.05 7.63 18.12
N ALA A 36 -3.93 6.90 18.05
CA ALA A 36 -3.10 6.80 16.85
C ALA A 36 -3.79 6.00 15.74
N PHE A 37 -3.62 6.44 14.50
CA PHE A 37 -4.09 5.75 13.29
C PHE A 37 -2.92 5.11 12.56
N HIS A 38 -2.92 3.79 12.48
CA HIS A 38 -1.95 3.01 11.73
C HIS A 38 -2.51 2.74 10.34
N VAL A 39 -1.88 3.32 9.33
CA VAL A 39 -2.21 3.08 7.93
C VAL A 39 -1.16 2.15 7.34
N ALA A 40 -1.57 0.92 7.04
CA ALA A 40 -0.79 -0.03 6.28
C ALA A 40 -1.22 0.01 4.81
N VAL A 41 -0.27 0.22 3.91
CA VAL A 41 -0.48 0.12 2.46
C VAL A 41 0.06 -1.22 2.00
N SER A 42 -0.76 -2.00 1.30
CA SER A 42 -0.36 -3.31 0.76
C SER A 42 -0.90 -3.46 -0.65
N LEU A 43 -0.05 -3.67 -1.64
CA LEU A 43 -0.47 -3.85 -3.03
C LEU A 43 -0.13 -5.22 -3.55
N THR A 44 -0.92 -5.70 -4.50
CA THR A 44 -0.72 -6.99 -5.14
C THR A 44 -0.21 -6.77 -6.55
N ALA A 45 1.01 -7.22 -6.82
CA ALA A 45 1.65 -7.11 -8.13
C ALA A 45 2.09 -8.49 -8.64
N PRO A 46 2.03 -8.75 -9.95
CA PRO A 46 2.49 -10.01 -10.51
C PRO A 46 4.02 -10.13 -10.34
N ARG A 47 4.47 -11.25 -9.75
CA ARG A 47 5.90 -11.50 -9.52
C ARG A 47 6.70 -11.50 -10.82
N ASP A 48 6.11 -12.06 -11.87
CA ASP A 48 6.75 -12.15 -13.18
C ASP A 48 7.10 -10.77 -13.72
N TRP A 49 6.19 -9.80 -13.57
CA TRP A 49 6.44 -8.41 -13.94
C TRP A 49 7.56 -7.82 -13.07
N LEU A 50 7.47 -7.90 -11.74
CA LEU A 50 8.53 -7.41 -10.86
C LEU A 50 9.91 -7.97 -11.24
N LEU A 51 10.03 -9.29 -11.42
CA LEU A 51 11.28 -9.93 -11.81
C LEU A 51 11.74 -9.51 -13.22
N LYS A 52 10.82 -9.40 -14.17
CA LYS A 52 11.09 -8.97 -15.54
C LYS A 52 11.63 -7.53 -15.60
N HIS A 53 11.19 -6.66 -14.69
CA HIS A 53 11.64 -5.27 -14.60
C HIS A 53 12.81 -5.07 -13.62
N GLY A 54 13.40 -6.16 -13.12
CA GLY A 54 14.56 -6.08 -12.23
C GLY A 54 14.25 -5.50 -10.86
N PHE A 55 13.01 -5.65 -10.38
CA PHE A 55 12.61 -5.31 -9.02
C PHE A 55 13.58 -5.96 -8.02
N ARG A 56 14.29 -5.14 -7.25
CA ARG A 56 15.25 -5.63 -6.26
C ARG A 56 14.55 -5.89 -4.93
N LYS A 57 14.08 -4.82 -4.29
CA LYS A 57 13.32 -4.84 -3.03
C LYS A 57 12.43 -3.61 -2.84
N GLU A 58 12.61 -2.58 -3.65
CA GLU A 58 11.96 -1.28 -3.56
C GLU A 58 11.36 -0.95 -4.93
N ALA A 59 10.16 -0.39 -4.93
CA ALA A 59 9.45 0.14 -6.10
C ALA A 59 8.71 1.41 -5.68
N MET A 60 8.22 2.17 -6.66
CA MET A 60 7.37 3.32 -6.41
C MET A 60 5.92 2.98 -6.76
N LEU A 61 5.03 2.98 -5.76
CA LEU A 61 3.60 2.96 -6.00
C LEU A 61 3.14 4.39 -6.30
N VAL A 62 2.68 4.62 -7.52
CA VAL A 62 1.92 5.80 -7.91
C VAL A 62 0.45 5.55 -7.58
N ARG A 63 -0.09 6.27 -6.61
CA ARG A 63 -1.52 6.24 -6.28
C ARG A 63 -2.34 7.00 -7.33
N GLN A 64 -3.65 6.76 -7.38
CA GLN A 64 -4.54 7.52 -8.27
C GLN A 64 -4.50 9.03 -7.99
N SER A 65 -4.19 9.40 -6.75
CA SER A 65 -3.99 10.79 -6.32
C SER A 65 -2.73 11.45 -6.94
N GLY A 66 -1.87 10.69 -7.62
CA GLY A 66 -0.58 11.16 -8.15
C GLY A 66 0.55 11.15 -7.13
N GLU A 67 0.29 10.65 -5.91
CA GLU A 67 1.30 10.54 -4.86
C GLU A 67 2.13 9.27 -5.05
N GLU A 68 3.45 9.45 -5.13
CA GLU A 68 4.44 8.38 -5.28
C GLU A 68 4.87 7.90 -3.89
N VAL A 69 4.70 6.61 -3.63
CA VAL A 69 5.01 5.98 -2.35
C VAL A 69 6.07 4.93 -2.57
N PRO A 70 7.22 5.02 -1.88
CA PRO A 70 8.16 3.91 -1.86
C PRO A 70 7.50 2.71 -1.20
N VAL A 71 7.35 1.63 -1.96
CA VAL A 71 6.89 0.34 -1.49
C VAL A 71 8.07 -0.61 -1.50
N HIS A 72 8.17 -1.40 -0.44
CA HIS A 72 9.20 -2.39 -0.28
C HIS A 72 8.59 -3.71 0.19
N PHE A 73 9.37 -4.77 0.06
CA PHE A 73 8.95 -6.10 0.47
C PHE A 73 9.50 -6.40 1.87
N GLU A 74 8.71 -6.21 2.94
CA GLU A 74 9.18 -6.37 4.33
C GLU A 74 9.32 -7.80 4.84
N GLU A 75 8.36 -8.72 4.62
CA GLU A 75 8.37 -10.16 5.00
C GLU A 75 6.90 -10.65 5.13
N THR A 76 6.53 -11.94 5.21
CA THR A 76 7.06 -13.22 4.73
C THR A 76 5.99 -13.72 3.74
N LEU A 77 6.36 -14.46 2.70
CA LEU A 77 5.41 -15.13 1.80
C LEU A 77 4.32 -15.88 2.61
N ASN A 78 3.11 -15.34 2.70
CA ASN A 78 1.94 -16.16 3.01
C ASN A 78 1.34 -16.61 1.68
N VAL A 79 1.74 -17.82 1.32
CA VAL A 79 1.40 -18.55 0.11
C VAL A 79 -0.04 -19.05 0.22
N ALA A 80 -1.00 -18.14 0.07
CA ALA A 80 -2.39 -18.55 -0.04
C ALA A 80 -2.80 -18.75 -1.50
N ASP A 81 -2.37 -17.92 -2.45
CA ASP A 81 -2.67 -18.18 -3.86
C ASP A 81 -1.58 -17.69 -4.83
N ASN A 82 -1.19 -18.61 -5.71
CA ASN A 82 -0.17 -18.55 -6.75
C ASN A 82 -0.25 -17.28 -7.65
N ILE A 83 0.91 -16.84 -8.16
CA ILE A 83 1.16 -15.82 -9.22
C ILE A 83 1.48 -14.37 -8.76
N SER A 84 0.87 -13.85 -7.69
CA SER A 84 1.08 -12.45 -7.26
C SER A 84 1.83 -12.32 -5.95
N VAL A 85 2.66 -11.29 -5.81
CA VAL A 85 3.31 -10.93 -4.54
C VAL A 85 2.70 -9.67 -3.96
N THR A 86 2.72 -9.58 -2.63
CA THR A 86 2.22 -8.41 -1.91
C THR A 86 3.39 -7.51 -1.51
N LEU A 87 3.43 -6.30 -2.04
CA LEU A 87 4.39 -5.26 -1.66
C LEU A 87 3.74 -4.37 -0.59
N ARG A 88 4.51 -3.89 0.37
CA ARG A 88 4.02 -3.02 1.45
C ARG A 88 4.70 -1.66 1.38
N ALA A 89 3.98 -0.59 1.66
CA ALA A 89 4.65 0.68 1.95
C ALA A 89 4.98 0.75 3.43
N ASN A 90 5.94 1.62 3.76
CA ASN A 90 6.26 1.95 5.14
C ASN A 90 4.97 2.33 5.89
N GLU A 91 4.72 1.68 7.02
CA GLU A 91 3.51 1.88 7.81
C GLU A 91 3.46 3.33 8.29
N ALA A 92 2.41 4.06 7.89
CA ALA A 92 2.27 5.45 8.27
C ALA A 92 1.45 5.52 9.56
N VAL A 93 2.13 5.82 10.67
CA VAL A 93 1.47 6.20 11.92
C VAL A 93 1.05 7.65 11.82
N CYS A 94 -0.24 7.90 11.88
CA CYS A 94 -0.84 9.24 11.89
C CYS A 94 -1.38 9.50 13.29
N SER A 95 -0.95 10.59 13.92
CA SER A 95 -1.40 10.96 15.28
C SER A 95 -2.82 11.50 15.31
N SER A 96 -3.43 11.76 14.14
CA SER A 96 -4.77 12.35 14.02
C SER A 96 -5.43 12.04 12.67
N PHE A 97 -6.75 12.11 12.63
CA PHE A 97 -7.55 11.91 11.41
C PHE A 97 -7.23 12.95 10.32
N GLU A 98 -6.82 14.16 10.70
CA GLU A 98 -6.38 15.20 9.75
C GLU A 98 -5.08 14.84 9.04
N GLU A 99 -4.11 14.24 9.74
CA GLU A 99 -2.87 13.74 9.12
C GLU A 99 -3.15 12.56 8.20
N LEU A 100 -4.03 11.66 8.62
CA LEU A 100 -4.50 10.56 7.78
C LEU A 100 -5.19 11.09 6.52
N ARG A 101 -6.04 12.12 6.65
CA ARG A 101 -6.66 12.82 5.50
C ARG A 101 -5.66 13.46 4.57
N ARG A 102 -4.57 14.00 5.12
CA ARG A 102 -3.53 14.68 4.35
C ARG A 102 -2.69 13.69 3.55
N LYS A 103 -2.27 12.59 4.19
CA LYS A 103 -1.45 11.55 3.57
C LYS A 103 -2.25 10.55 2.74
N PHE A 104 -3.51 10.32 3.10
CA PHE A 104 -4.41 9.36 2.49
C PHE A 104 -5.81 9.97 2.34
N PRO A 105 -5.98 10.98 1.48
CA PRO A 105 -7.30 11.58 1.23
C PRO A 105 -8.33 10.53 0.79
N GLU A 106 -7.86 9.48 0.11
CA GLU A 106 -8.66 8.34 -0.35
C GLU A 106 -9.31 7.54 0.79
N LEU A 107 -8.67 7.44 1.95
CA LEU A 107 -9.23 6.77 3.13
C LEU A 107 -10.30 7.60 3.84
N SER A 108 -10.29 8.92 3.65
CA SER A 108 -11.28 9.81 4.26
C SER A 108 -12.51 10.05 3.42
N ALA A 109 -12.46 9.72 2.12
CA ALA A 109 -13.58 9.92 1.22
C ALA A 109 -14.64 8.81 1.30
N ALA A 110 -14.45 7.82 2.18
CA ALA A 110 -15.29 6.61 2.27
C ALA A 110 -16.30 6.63 3.40
#